data_AF-A0A812QFK2-F1
#
_entry.id   AF-A0A812QFK2-F1
#
_cell.length_a   1.000
_cell.length_b   1.000
_cell.length_c   1.000
_cell.angle_alpha   90.00
_cell.angle_beta   90.00
_cell.angle_gamma   90.00
#
_symmetry.space_group_name_H-M   'P 1'
#
loop_
_entity.id
_entity.type
_entity.pdbx_description
1 polymer ?
#
loop_
_entity_poly.entity_id
_entity_poly.type
_entity_poly.pdbx_seq_one_letter_code
_entity_poly.pdbx_strand_id
1 'polypeptide(L)'
;DHNGCGCFHWAAGNGHLHVLRLLAHWAAETMSALEPLTWNQRTPFHYAARNGQLEVCQWLLEARCDAQRPARDEVSPLQLAVWQNHLTTSQWFVQEAGADALQRNRFGCSVAHWLSQAPAERAGQPQGAALIPLARWLKAVGCDFRAVQEHGHHCLHK
;
A
#
# COMPACT_ATOMS: atom_id res chain seq x y z
N ASP A 1 -14.92 -11.15 7.53
CA ASP A 1 -15.51 -10.37 8.63
C ASP A 1 -16.59 -9.45 8.03
N HIS A 2 -17.11 -8.49 8.80
CA HIS A 2 -18.05 -7.48 8.33
C HIS A 2 -17.44 -6.43 7.38
N ASN A 3 -16.25 -6.64 6.83
CA ASN A 3 -15.65 -5.79 5.79
C ASN A 3 -15.32 -6.60 4.52
N GLY A 4 -15.67 -7.89 4.49
CA GLY A 4 -15.22 -8.83 3.46
C GLY A 4 -13.77 -9.32 3.63
N CYS A 5 -13.11 -9.05 4.76
CA CYS A 5 -11.78 -9.59 5.04
C CYS A 5 -11.85 -11.08 5.38
N GLY A 6 -11.28 -11.91 4.53
CA GLY A 6 -11.00 -13.34 4.81
C GLY A 6 -9.67 -13.57 5.55
N CYS A 7 -9.39 -14.82 5.90
CA CYS A 7 -8.14 -15.23 6.57
C CYS A 7 -6.89 -14.80 5.79
N PHE A 8 -6.93 -14.86 4.45
CA PHE A 8 -5.81 -14.47 3.60
C PHE A 8 -5.44 -12.98 3.73
N HIS A 9 -6.44 -12.08 3.86
CA HIS A 9 -6.21 -10.65 4.10
C HIS A 9 -5.54 -10.40 5.44
N TRP A 10 -6.05 -11.05 6.49
CA TRP A 10 -5.53 -10.90 7.84
C TRP A 10 -4.12 -11.48 7.98
N ALA A 11 -3.87 -12.67 7.42
CA ALA A 11 -2.54 -13.26 7.41
C ALA A 11 -1.54 -12.35 6.66
N ALA A 12 -1.95 -11.76 5.53
CA ALA A 12 -1.10 -10.83 4.78
C ALA A 12 -0.78 -9.56 5.56
N GLY A 13 -1.78 -8.91 6.17
CA GLY A 13 -1.56 -7.70 6.96
C GLY A 13 -0.73 -7.93 8.22
N ASN A 14 -0.73 -9.13 8.79
CA ASN A 14 0.04 -9.47 9.99
C ASN A 14 1.42 -10.09 9.68
N GLY A 15 1.79 -10.24 8.42
CA GLY A 15 3.11 -10.82 8.07
C GLY A 15 3.19 -12.34 8.23
N HIS A 16 2.07 -13.05 8.36
CA HIS A 16 2.04 -14.49 8.61
C HIS A 16 2.29 -15.30 7.33
N LEU A 17 3.49 -15.18 6.76
CA LEU A 17 3.87 -15.79 5.48
C LEU A 17 3.68 -17.31 5.45
N HIS A 18 3.98 -18.01 6.55
CA HIS A 18 3.79 -19.46 6.65
C HIS A 18 2.30 -19.85 6.55
N VAL A 19 1.40 -19.06 7.16
CA VAL A 19 -0.06 -19.26 7.03
C VAL A 19 -0.51 -18.99 5.59
N LEU A 20 0.00 -17.95 4.94
CA LEU A 20 -0.34 -17.67 3.54
C LEU A 20 0.07 -18.78 2.59
N ARG A 21 1.26 -19.36 2.78
CA ARG A 21 1.72 -20.52 1.99
C ARG A 21 0.81 -21.73 2.17
N LEU A 22 0.36 -21.99 3.40
CA LEU A 22 -0.61 -23.05 3.67
C LEU A 22 -1.97 -22.77 3.01
N LEU A 23 -2.49 -21.56 3.14
CA LEU A 23 -3.75 -21.16 2.52
C LEU A 23 -3.69 -21.21 0.98
N ALA A 24 -2.57 -20.83 0.39
CA ALA A 24 -2.38 -20.90 -1.07
C ALA A 24 -2.30 -22.33 -1.59
N HIS A 25 -1.71 -23.24 -0.82
CA HIS A 25 -1.72 -24.66 -1.14
C HIS A 25 -3.16 -25.20 -1.23
N TRP A 26 -4.00 -24.93 -0.22
CA TRP A 26 -5.42 -25.31 -0.24
C TRP A 26 -6.24 -24.58 -1.31
N ALA A 27 -5.91 -23.31 -1.59
CA ALA A 27 -6.55 -22.57 -2.66
C ALA A 27 -6.26 -23.19 -4.04
N ALA A 28 -5.02 -23.66 -4.27
CA ALA A 28 -4.66 -24.36 -5.50
C ALA A 28 -5.43 -25.68 -5.66
N GLU A 29 -5.62 -26.45 -4.58
CA GLU A 29 -6.43 -27.67 -4.59
C GLU A 29 -7.90 -27.42 -4.91
N THR A 30 -8.41 -26.24 -4.55
CA THR A 30 -9.82 -25.85 -4.70
C THR A 30 -10.08 -24.92 -5.88
N MET A 31 -9.06 -24.64 -6.71
CA MET A 31 -9.11 -23.66 -7.82
C MET A 31 -9.60 -22.26 -7.39
N SER A 32 -9.28 -21.87 -6.16
CA SER A 32 -9.66 -20.56 -5.60
C SER A 32 -8.62 -19.48 -5.91
N ALA A 33 -9.05 -18.23 -5.99
CA ALA A 33 -8.18 -17.10 -6.27
C ALA A 33 -7.33 -16.70 -5.04
N LEU A 34 -6.07 -16.35 -5.27
CA LEU A 34 -5.16 -15.81 -4.24
C LEU A 34 -5.37 -14.31 -3.97
N GLU A 35 -6.25 -13.67 -4.74
CA GLU A 35 -6.62 -12.26 -4.62
C GLU A 35 -8.10 -12.08 -4.26
N PRO A 36 -8.57 -12.62 -3.11
CA PRO A 36 -9.91 -12.32 -2.66
C PRO A 36 -10.06 -10.80 -2.44
N LEU A 37 -11.24 -10.28 -2.72
CA LEU A 37 -11.53 -8.84 -2.60
C LEU A 37 -12.42 -8.58 -1.38
N THR A 38 -12.05 -7.57 -0.59
CA THR A 38 -12.95 -6.97 0.41
C THR A 38 -14.05 -6.14 -0.24
N TRP A 39 -15.02 -5.64 0.55
CA TRP A 39 -16.07 -4.74 0.02
C TRP A 39 -15.53 -3.40 -0.48
N ASN A 40 -14.32 -3.01 -0.04
CA ASN A 40 -13.62 -1.83 -0.58
C ASN A 40 -12.64 -2.21 -1.69
N GLN A 41 -12.82 -3.37 -2.34
CA GLN A 41 -11.96 -3.88 -3.42
C GLN A 41 -10.47 -4.00 -3.05
N ARG A 42 -10.14 -4.05 -1.75
CA ARG A 42 -8.76 -4.30 -1.31
C ARG A 42 -8.43 -5.77 -1.44
N THR A 43 -7.26 -6.05 -2.00
CA THR A 43 -6.57 -7.34 -2.04
C THR A 43 -5.71 -7.55 -0.78
N PRO A 44 -5.19 -8.77 -0.56
CA PRO A 44 -4.16 -9.02 0.47
C PRO A 44 -2.92 -8.11 0.33
N PHE A 45 -2.55 -7.74 -0.90
CA PHE A 45 -1.46 -6.79 -1.19
C PHE A 45 -1.65 -5.45 -0.48
N HIS A 46 -2.87 -4.91 -0.46
CA HIS A 46 -3.18 -3.65 0.22
C HIS A 46 -2.94 -3.73 1.73
N TYR A 47 -3.26 -4.87 2.35
CA TYR A 47 -3.08 -5.06 3.79
C TYR A 47 -1.60 -5.24 4.15
N ALA A 48 -0.86 -6.03 3.37
CA ALA A 48 0.57 -6.19 3.53
C ALA A 48 1.31 -4.86 3.36
N ALA A 49 0.97 -4.10 2.31
CA ALA A 49 1.55 -2.78 2.02
C ALA A 49 1.26 -1.76 3.14
N ARG A 50 0.00 -1.63 3.55
CA ARG A 50 -0.44 -0.72 4.63
C ARG A 50 0.26 -1.00 5.96
N ASN A 51 0.71 -2.23 6.18
CA ASN A 51 1.33 -2.65 7.43
C ASN A 51 2.84 -2.92 7.30
N GLY A 52 3.44 -2.61 6.15
CA GLY A 52 4.89 -2.71 5.94
C GLY A 52 5.43 -4.14 5.86
N GLN A 53 4.58 -5.12 5.56
CA GLN A 53 4.95 -6.54 5.51
C GLN A 53 5.64 -6.86 4.18
N LEU A 54 6.89 -6.43 4.03
CA LEU A 54 7.65 -6.52 2.78
C LEU A 54 7.81 -7.98 2.30
N GLU A 55 8.17 -8.91 3.18
CA GLU A 55 8.31 -10.34 2.80
C GLU A 55 7.01 -10.92 2.24
N VAL A 56 5.86 -10.51 2.79
CA VAL A 56 4.56 -10.91 2.26
C VAL A 56 4.31 -10.26 0.90
N CYS A 57 4.62 -8.97 0.72
CA CYS A 57 4.46 -8.30 -0.58
C CYS A 57 5.29 -8.99 -1.67
N GLN A 58 6.54 -9.35 -1.36
CA GLN A 58 7.43 -10.08 -2.26
C GLN A 58 6.83 -11.43 -2.65
N TRP A 59 6.40 -12.21 -1.67
CA TRP A 59 5.80 -13.51 -1.93
C TRP A 59 4.49 -13.43 -2.73
N LEU A 60 3.64 -12.42 -2.48
CA LEU A 60 2.42 -12.22 -3.27
C LEU A 60 2.74 -11.91 -4.74
N LEU A 61 3.80 -11.14 -5.02
CA LEU A 61 4.25 -10.87 -6.39
C LEU A 61 4.76 -12.14 -7.07
N GLU A 62 5.55 -12.95 -6.37
CA GLU A 62 6.01 -14.26 -6.84
C GLU A 62 4.83 -15.20 -7.15
N ALA A 63 3.80 -15.16 -6.31
CA ALA A 63 2.53 -15.87 -6.49
C ALA A 63 1.61 -15.28 -7.57
N ARG A 64 2.12 -14.36 -8.41
CA ARG A 64 1.42 -13.74 -9.54
C ARG A 64 0.18 -12.91 -9.16
N CYS A 65 0.11 -12.45 -7.90
CA CYS A 65 -0.90 -11.45 -7.51
C CYS A 65 -0.52 -10.08 -8.09
N ASP A 66 -1.51 -9.27 -8.42
CA ASP A 66 -1.34 -7.95 -9.01
C ASP A 66 -1.01 -6.90 -7.92
N ALA A 67 0.25 -6.53 -7.85
CA ALA A 67 0.78 -5.53 -6.93
C ALA A 67 0.23 -4.11 -7.17
N GLN A 68 -0.39 -3.85 -8.32
CA GLN A 68 -0.88 -2.54 -8.75
C GLN A 68 -2.40 -2.46 -8.80
N ARG A 69 -3.11 -3.57 -8.53
CA ARG A 69 -4.57 -3.61 -8.56
C ARG A 69 -5.15 -2.50 -7.69
N PRO A 70 -5.98 -1.59 -8.24
CA PRO A 70 -6.58 -0.54 -7.44
C PRO A 70 -7.69 -1.08 -6.55
N ALA A 71 -7.75 -0.60 -5.31
CA ALA A 71 -8.93 -0.71 -4.45
C ALA A 71 -10.01 0.31 -4.87
N ARG A 72 -11.08 0.38 -4.06
CA ARG A 72 -12.12 1.41 -4.21
C ARG A 72 -11.48 2.79 -4.24
N ASP A 73 -12.07 3.68 -5.04
CA ASP A 73 -11.59 5.05 -5.25
C ASP A 73 -10.18 5.12 -5.86
N GLU A 74 -9.75 4.05 -6.53
CA GLU A 74 -8.47 3.94 -7.24
C GLU A 74 -7.25 4.07 -6.32
N VAL A 75 -7.40 3.63 -5.06
CA VAL A 75 -6.30 3.62 -4.09
C VAL A 75 -5.38 2.44 -4.36
N SER A 76 -4.09 2.69 -4.56
CA SER A 76 -3.10 1.64 -4.81
C SER A 76 -2.47 1.10 -3.51
N PRO A 77 -1.88 -0.12 -3.52
CA PRO A 77 -1.10 -0.61 -2.38
C PRO A 77 0.06 0.31 -1.98
N LEU A 78 0.77 0.90 -2.96
CA LEU A 78 1.84 1.87 -2.70
C LEU A 78 1.35 3.09 -1.93
N GLN A 79 0.18 3.64 -2.29
CA GLN A 79 -0.41 4.78 -1.56
C GLN A 79 -0.68 4.45 -0.09
N LEU A 80 -1.10 3.22 0.23
CA LEU A 80 -1.30 2.78 1.61
C LEU A 80 0.02 2.56 2.37
N ALA A 81 1.07 2.06 1.71
CA ALA A 81 2.40 1.95 2.31
C ALA A 81 2.98 3.33 2.64
N VAL A 82 2.81 4.30 1.75
CA VAL A 82 3.24 5.68 1.94
C VAL A 82 2.45 6.37 3.06
N TRP A 83 1.14 6.20 3.08
CA TRP A 83 0.27 6.74 4.14
C TRP A 83 0.70 6.25 5.53
N GLN A 84 1.28 5.06 5.61
CA GLN A 84 1.69 4.44 6.88
C GLN A 84 3.21 4.54 7.12
N ASN A 85 3.90 5.37 6.32
CA ASN A 85 5.33 5.66 6.43
C ASN A 85 6.25 4.42 6.29
N HIS A 86 5.88 3.45 5.45
CA HIS A 86 6.69 2.26 5.21
C HIS A 86 7.67 2.47 4.05
N LEU A 87 8.80 3.14 4.34
CA LEU A 87 9.82 3.49 3.33
C LEU A 87 10.34 2.29 2.54
N THR A 88 10.83 1.25 3.21
CA THR A 88 11.41 0.08 2.54
C THR A 88 10.40 -0.62 1.64
N THR A 89 9.15 -0.76 2.11
CA THR A 89 8.05 -1.33 1.31
C THR A 89 7.71 -0.45 0.11
N SER A 90 7.68 0.88 0.29
CA SER A 90 7.40 1.83 -0.79
C SER A 90 8.49 1.82 -1.87
N GLN A 91 9.76 1.75 -1.46
CA GLN A 91 10.90 1.62 -2.36
C GLN A 91 10.78 0.35 -3.21
N TRP A 92 10.51 -0.78 -2.57
CA TRP A 92 10.34 -2.05 -3.27
C TRP A 92 9.19 -2.02 -4.28
N PHE A 93 8.04 -1.41 -3.94
CA PHE A 93 6.93 -1.28 -4.88
C PHE A 93 7.33 -0.57 -6.17
N VAL A 94 8.10 0.51 -6.09
CA VAL A 94 8.52 1.29 -7.26
C VAL A 94 9.65 0.60 -8.03
N GLN A 95 10.63 0.05 -7.32
CA GLN A 95 11.86 -0.49 -7.91
C GLN A 95 11.67 -1.90 -8.49
N GLU A 96 10.91 -2.74 -7.80
CA GLU A 96 10.83 -4.18 -8.09
C GLU A 96 9.43 -4.59 -8.56
N ALA A 97 8.37 -3.99 -7.99
CA ALA A 97 6.99 -4.31 -8.36
C ALA A 97 6.42 -3.43 -9.49
N GLY A 98 7.20 -2.48 -10.02
CA GLY A 98 6.85 -1.63 -11.15
C GLY A 98 5.71 -0.65 -10.89
N ALA A 99 5.46 -0.27 -9.63
CA ALA A 99 4.42 0.67 -9.26
C ALA A 99 4.75 2.11 -9.70
N ASP A 100 3.79 2.79 -10.32
CA ASP A 100 3.92 4.21 -10.66
C ASP A 100 3.72 5.10 -9.43
N ALA A 101 4.81 5.70 -8.95
CA ALA A 101 4.77 6.65 -7.83
C ALA A 101 3.99 7.94 -8.15
N LEU A 102 3.79 8.27 -9.43
CA LEU A 102 3.06 9.45 -9.88
C LEU A 102 1.57 9.20 -10.02
N GLN A 103 1.12 7.93 -9.93
CA GLN A 103 -0.27 7.55 -10.04
C GLN A 103 -1.15 8.34 -9.07
N ARG A 104 -2.26 8.84 -9.60
CA ARG A 104 -3.31 9.52 -8.84
C ARG A 104 -4.53 8.62 -8.71
N ASN A 105 -5.17 8.69 -7.55
CA ASN A 105 -6.45 8.02 -7.32
C ASN A 105 -7.61 8.83 -7.92
N ARG A 106 -8.86 8.39 -7.69
CA ARG A 106 -10.08 9.02 -8.18
C ARG A 106 -10.25 10.49 -7.79
N PHE A 107 -9.59 10.95 -6.73
CA PHE A 107 -9.68 12.34 -6.26
C PHE A 107 -8.51 13.20 -6.74
N GLY A 108 -7.63 12.67 -7.59
CA GLY A 108 -6.39 13.32 -8.00
C GLY A 108 -5.29 13.26 -6.94
N CYS A 109 -5.43 12.47 -5.86
CA CYS A 109 -4.42 12.37 -4.81
C CYS A 109 -3.28 11.43 -5.23
N SER A 110 -2.06 11.96 -5.27
CA SER A 110 -0.82 11.18 -5.41
C SER A 110 -0.26 10.74 -4.05
N VAL A 111 0.77 9.89 -4.04
CA VAL A 111 1.49 9.47 -2.82
C VAL A 111 1.97 10.65 -1.96
N ALA A 112 2.27 11.82 -2.53
CA ALA A 112 2.62 13.02 -1.78
C ALA A 112 1.46 13.53 -0.90
N HIS A 113 0.22 13.48 -1.40
CA HIS A 113 -0.98 13.81 -0.63
C HIS A 113 -1.24 12.79 0.48
N TRP A 114 -0.98 11.51 0.23
CA TRP A 114 -1.09 10.47 1.24
C TRP A 114 -0.04 10.61 2.35
N LEU A 115 1.19 10.99 2.01
CA LEU A 115 2.25 11.24 3.01
C LEU A 115 1.87 12.40 3.96
N SER A 116 1.27 13.48 3.45
CA SER A 116 0.82 14.60 4.30
C SER A 116 -0.29 14.23 5.28
N GLN A 117 -1.00 13.13 5.03
CA GLN A 117 -2.06 12.61 5.90
C GLN A 117 -1.60 11.42 6.75
N ALA A 118 -0.30 11.13 6.76
CA ALA A 118 0.26 10.02 7.54
C ALA A 118 0.00 10.25 9.05
N PRO A 119 -0.50 9.25 9.80
CA PRO A 119 -0.83 9.42 11.20
C PRO A 119 0.40 9.81 12.06
N ALA A 120 0.30 10.90 12.82
CA ALA A 120 1.40 11.46 13.60
C ALA A 120 1.98 10.48 14.64
N GLU A 121 1.15 9.63 15.23
CA GLU A 121 1.54 8.64 16.25
C GLU A 121 2.47 7.54 15.72
N ARG A 122 2.44 7.29 14.41
CA ARG A 122 3.20 6.20 13.75
C ARG A 122 4.49 6.67 13.09
N ALA A 123 4.74 7.98 13.10
CA ALA A 123 6.04 8.56 12.78
C ALA A 123 7.09 8.27 13.86
N GLY A 124 6.79 7.62 14.99
CA GLY A 124 7.80 7.24 15.99
C GLY A 124 8.56 8.40 16.65
N GLN A 125 8.24 9.65 16.31
CA GLN A 125 8.77 10.85 16.94
C GLN A 125 7.71 11.96 16.93
N PRO A 126 7.61 12.76 18.02
CA PRO A 126 6.55 13.74 18.22
C PRO A 126 6.53 14.95 17.25
N GLN A 127 7.34 14.98 16.19
CA GLN A 127 7.57 16.20 15.40
C GLN A 127 7.61 16.01 13.86
N GLY A 128 7.06 14.92 13.31
CA GLY A 128 6.98 14.73 11.84
C GLY A 128 8.32 14.44 11.13
N ALA A 129 9.45 14.49 11.84
CA ALA A 129 10.78 14.22 11.30
C ALA A 129 10.93 12.82 10.68
N ALA A 130 10.16 11.83 11.13
CA ALA A 130 10.26 10.48 10.58
C ALA A 130 9.60 10.31 9.21
N LEU A 131 8.83 11.29 8.74
CA LEU A 131 8.36 11.32 7.36
C LEU A 131 9.44 11.84 6.40
N ILE A 132 10.48 12.53 6.91
CA ILE A 132 11.52 13.17 6.09
C ILE A 132 12.23 12.17 5.16
N PRO A 133 12.66 10.97 5.60
CA PRO A 133 13.30 10.01 4.70
C PRO A 133 12.38 9.61 3.53
N LEU A 134 11.10 9.35 3.82
CA LEU A 134 10.12 9.00 2.81
C LEU A 134 9.81 10.18 1.88
N ALA A 135 9.67 11.39 2.42
CA ALA A 135 9.46 12.61 1.64
C ALA A 135 10.62 12.88 0.67
N ARG A 136 11.87 12.74 1.15
CA ARG A 136 13.07 12.91 0.33
C ARG A 136 13.13 11.90 -0.79
N TRP A 137 12.83 10.63 -0.50
CA TRP A 137 12.77 9.59 -1.51
C TRP A 137 11.66 9.85 -2.53
N LEU A 138 10.44 10.19 -2.10
CA LEU A 138 9.34 10.56 -3.00
C LEU A 138 9.72 11.72 -3.93
N LYS A 139 10.39 12.75 -3.38
CA LYS A 139 10.88 13.86 -4.18
C LYS A 139 11.92 13.41 -5.21
N ALA A 140 12.82 12.48 -4.85
CA ALA A 140 13.84 11.94 -5.74
C ALA A 140 13.25 11.11 -6.90
N VAL A 141 12.12 10.42 -6.68
CA VAL A 141 11.39 9.70 -7.74
C VAL A 141 10.42 10.57 -8.54
N GLY A 142 10.52 11.91 -8.40
CA GLY A 142 9.79 12.86 -9.22
C GLY A 142 8.42 13.30 -8.69
N CYS A 143 8.02 12.90 -7.47
CA CYS A 143 6.76 13.36 -6.90
C CYS A 143 6.77 14.88 -6.65
N ASP A 144 5.74 15.56 -7.14
CA ASP A 144 5.53 16.98 -6.89
C ASP A 144 4.62 17.22 -5.68
N PHE A 145 5.18 17.83 -4.64
CA PHE A 145 4.49 18.22 -3.40
C PHE A 145 3.66 19.50 -3.56
N ARG A 146 3.78 20.21 -4.70
CA ARG A 146 2.95 21.37 -5.01
C ARG A 146 1.74 21.03 -5.87
N ALA A 147 1.67 19.80 -6.37
CA ALA A 147 0.59 19.38 -7.23
C ALA A 147 -0.72 19.41 -6.45
N VAL A 148 -1.76 20.01 -7.04
CA VAL A 148 -3.10 20.07 -6.45
C VAL A 148 -3.91 18.84 -6.83
N GLN A 149 -4.72 18.34 -5.90
CA GLN A 149 -5.76 17.35 -6.20
C GLN A 149 -7.04 18.03 -6.71
N GLU A 150 -8.07 17.27 -7.07
CA GLU A 150 -9.27 17.79 -7.77
C GLU A 150 -10.07 18.87 -7.01
N HIS A 151 -10.01 18.87 -5.68
CA HIS A 151 -10.62 19.87 -4.79
C HIS A 151 -9.68 21.05 -4.50
N GLY A 152 -8.58 21.20 -5.24
CA GLY A 152 -7.69 22.38 -5.18
C GLY A 152 -6.63 22.37 -4.07
N HIS A 153 -6.52 21.32 -3.27
CA HIS A 153 -5.50 21.24 -2.22
C HIS A 153 -4.22 20.55 -2.72
N HIS A 154 -3.06 21.21 -2.69
CA HIS A 154 -1.75 20.56 -2.59
C HIS A 154 -1.48 19.95 -1.20
N CYS A 155 -0.51 19.04 -1.11
CA CYS A 155 -0.20 18.29 0.12
C CYS A 155 0.32 19.16 1.29
N LEU A 156 0.77 20.39 1.03
CA LEU A 156 1.25 21.35 2.05
C LEU A 156 0.15 22.29 2.58
N HIS A 157 -1.13 22.08 2.27
CA HIS A 157 -2.21 23.03 2.62
C HIS A 157 -2.68 22.97 4.09
N LYS A 158 -2.19 22.02 4.87
CA LYS A 158 -2.47 21.85 6.30
C LYS A 158 -1.17 21.64 7.04
#